data_AF-A0A3M5WGW4-F1
#
_entry.id   AF-A0A3M5WGW4-F1
#
_cell.length_a   1.000
_cell.length_b   1.000
_cell.length_c   1.000
_cell.angle_alpha   90.00
_cell.angle_beta   90.00
_cell.angle_gamma   90.00
#
_symmetry.space_group_name_H-M   'P 1'
#
loop_
_entity.id
_entity.type
_entity.pdbx_description
1 polymer ?
#
loop_
_entity_poly.entity_id
_entity_poly.type
_entity_poly.pdbx_seq_one_letter_code
_entity_poly.pdbx_strand_id
1 'polypeptide(L)' 'MVDSLKTFPRQALHARFLELDHPTTGKRMSWESPLPDDFVWLLSLLKQDREAFIG' A
#
# COMPACT_ATOMS: atom_id res chain seq x y z
N MET A 1 16.68 -6.87 7.98
CA MET A 1 15.51 -6.97 7.09
C MET A 1 14.56 -8.11 7.43
N VAL A 2 15.03 -9.36 7.58
CA VAL A 2 14.17 -10.52 7.83
C VAL A 2 13.25 -10.34 9.05
N ASP A 3 13.77 -9.80 10.15
CA ASP A 3 12.95 -9.54 11.35
C ASP A 3 11.93 -8.42 11.16
N SER A 4 12.27 -7.40 10.36
CA SER A 4 11.37 -6.30 9.99
C SER A 4 10.16 -6.78 9.18
N LEU A 5 10.34 -7.77 8.30
CA LEU A 5 9.25 -8.38 7.53
C LEU A 5 8.38 -9.29 8.39
N LYS A 6 9.00 -10.05 9.32
CA LYS A 6 8.27 -10.92 10.25
C LYS A 6 7.41 -10.16 11.26
N THR A 7 7.82 -8.93 11.59
CA THR A 7 7.15 -8.07 12.59
C THR A 7 6.24 -7.02 11.97
N PHE A 8 6.02 -7.05 10.65
CA PHE A 8 5.11 -6.13 9.99
C PHE A 8 3.69 -6.27 10.60
N PRO A 9 3.06 -5.17 11.06
CA PRO A 9 1.99 -5.22 12.06
C PRO A 9 0.65 -5.77 11.55
N ARG A 10 0.51 -5.97 10.23
CA ARG A 10 -0.71 -6.45 9.58
C ARG A 10 -0.40 -6.99 8.18
N GLN A 11 -1.40 -7.50 7.47
CA GLN A 11 -1.23 -7.86 6.07
C GLN A 11 -0.80 -6.64 5.25
N ALA A 12 0.16 -6.84 4.34
CA ALA A 12 0.53 -5.86 3.31
C ALA A 12 -0.53 -5.80 2.20
N LEU A 13 -1.79 -5.58 2.59
CA LEU A 13 -2.94 -5.29 1.73
C LEU A 13 -3.50 -3.88 2.02
N HIS A 14 -3.77 -3.10 0.98
CA HIS A 14 -4.36 -1.76 1.08
C HIS A 14 -5.30 -1.49 -0.12
N ALA A 15 -6.57 -1.22 0.18
CA ALA A 15 -7.56 -0.83 -0.82
C ALA A 15 -7.37 0.65 -1.19
N ARG A 16 -6.49 0.89 -2.18
CA ARG A 16 -6.08 2.24 -2.57
C ARG A 16 -7.14 3.01 -3.37
N PHE A 17 -7.94 2.29 -4.15
CA PHE A 17 -8.89 2.86 -5.09
C PHE A 17 -10.24 2.17 -4.96
N LEU A 18 -11.31 2.97 -4.98
CA LEU A 18 -12.68 2.48 -5.03
C LEU A 18 -13.44 3.25 -6.11
N GLU A 19 -14.20 2.53 -6.93
CA GLU A 19 -15.10 3.11 -7.91
C GLU A 19 -16.41 2.33 -7.94
N LEU A 20 -17.53 3.06 -8.02
CA LEU A 20 -18.87 2.51 -8.15
C LEU A 20 -19.83 3.52 -8.78
N ASP A 21 -20.99 3.04 -9.22
CA ASP A 21 -22.10 3.90 -9.60
C ASP A 21 -22.91 4.29 -8.36
N HIS A 22 -23.08 5.61 -8.13
CA HIS A 22 -23.76 6.11 -6.94
C HIS A 22 -25.20 5.57 -6.87
N PRO A 23 -25.62 4.94 -5.76
CA PRO A 23 -26.84 4.13 -5.71
C PRO A 23 -28.13 4.93 -5.97
N THR A 24 -28.12 6.24 -5.69
CA THR A 24 -29.29 7.11 -5.90
C THR A 24 -29.24 7.90 -7.21
N THR A 25 -28.04 8.24 -7.70
CA THR A 25 -27.89 9.18 -8.82
C THR A 25 -27.39 8.52 -10.10
N GLY A 26 -26.90 7.28 -10.02
CA GLY A 26 -26.30 6.55 -11.13
C GLY A 26 -24.99 7.15 -11.63
N LYS A 27 -24.47 8.20 -10.99
CA LYS A 27 -23.21 8.83 -11.39
C LYS A 27 -22.05 7.93 -11.02
N ARG A 28 -21.17 7.67 -11.99
CA ARG A 28 -19.87 7.02 -11.75
C ARG A 28 -19.02 7.89 -10.81
N MET A 29 -18.61 7.35 -9.68
CA MET A 29 -17.81 8.04 -8.68
C MET A 29 -16.60 7.21 -8.29
N SER A 30 -15.48 7.88 -8.05
CA SER A 30 -14.23 7.26 -7.64
C SER A 30 -13.61 7.99 -6.46
N TRP A 31 -12.86 7.22 -5.67
CA TRP A 31 -12.12 7.68 -4.49
C TRP A 31 -10.75 7.04 -4.46
N GLU A 32 -9.77 7.79 -3.96
CA GLU A 32 -8.43 7.31 -3.70
C GLU A 32 -8.06 7.56 -2.23
N SER A 33 -7.43 6.57 -1.62
CA SER A 33 -6.79 6.69 -0.32
C SER A 33 -5.28 6.86 -0.50
N PRO A 34 -4.62 7.72 0.29
CA PRO A 34 -3.16 7.75 0.33
C PRO A 34 -2.62 6.41 0.86
N LEU A 35 -1.38 6.09 0.48
CA LEU A 35 -0.67 4.96 1.07
C LEU A 35 -0.49 5.22 2.58
N PRO A 36 -0.77 4.24 3.44
CA PRO A 36 -0.52 4.37 4.87
C PRO A 36 0.99 4.35 5.17
N ASP A 37 1.40 4.99 6.27
CA ASP A 37 2.81 5.20 6.62
C ASP A 37 3.59 3.89 6.77
N ASP A 38 2.95 2.83 7.26
CA ASP A 38 3.54 1.50 7.40
C ASP A 38 3.94 0.90 6.03
N PHE A 39 3.14 1.13 4.98
CA PHE A 39 3.48 0.73 3.62
C PHE A 39 4.60 1.57 3.03
N VAL A 40 4.58 2.89 3.26
CA VAL A 40 5.66 3.77 2.80
C VAL A 40 6.99 3.28 3.37
N TRP A 41 7.02 3.01 4.68
CA TRP A 41 8.18 2.45 5.36
C TRP A 41 8.60 1.08 4.80
N LEU A 42 7.65 0.15 4.64
CA LEU A 42 7.93 -1.18 4.12
C LEU A 42 8.53 -1.14 2.70
N LEU A 43 7.97 -0.32 1.82
CA LEU A 43 8.46 -0.15 0.45
C LEU A 43 9.85 0.48 0.42
N SER A 44 10.12 1.46 1.27
CA SER A 44 11.45 2.06 1.41
C SER A 44 12.49 1.01 1.84
N LEU A 45 12.16 0.18 2.84
CA LEU A 45 13.04 -0.88 3.32
C LEU A 45 13.35 -1.92 2.23
N LEU A 46 12.33 -2.40 1.51
CA LEU A 46 12.49 -3.37 0.42
C LEU A 46 13.32 -2.80 -0.74
N LYS A 47 13.15 -1.51 -1.04
CA LYS A 47 13.95 -0.83 -2.07
C LYS A 47 15.43 -0.76 -1.70
N GLN A 48 15.73 -0.41 -0.45
CA GLN A 48 17.11 -0.32 0.05
C GLN A 48 17.81 -1.69 0.00
N ASP A 49 17.12 -2.76 0.39
CA ASP A 49 17.69 -4.11 0.34
C ASP A 49 17.99 -4.56 -1.09
N ARG A 50 17.04 -4.34 -2.00
CA ARG A 50 17.26 -4.62 -3.43
C ARG A 50 18.48 -3.87 -3.97
N GLU A 51 18.64 -2.60 -3.60
CA GLU A 51 19.80 -1.79 -4.02
C GLU A 51 21.10 -2.31 -3.43
N ALA A 52 21.11 -2.73 -2.16
CA ALA A 52 22.28 -3.34 -1.52
C ALA A 52 22.65 -4.71 -2.09
N PHE A 53 21.70 -5.43 -2.69
CA PHE A 53 21.95 -6.74 -3.33
C PHE A 53 22.47 -6.63 -4.77
N ILE A 54 22.12 -5.54 -5.48
CA ILE A 54 22.54 -5.30 -6.89
C ILE A 54 23.85 -4.50 -6.97
N GLY A 55 24.25 -3.84 -5.87
CA GLY A 55 25.50 -3.08 -5.74
C GLY A 55 26.71 -3.90 -5.35
#